data_AF-A0AAI9L2W3-F1
#
_entry.id   AF-A0AAI9L2W3-F1
#
_cell.length_a   1.000
_cell.length_b   1.000
_cell.length_c   1.000
_cell.angle_alpha   90.00
_cell.angle_beta   90.00
_cell.angle_gamma   90.00
#
_symmetry.space_group_name_H-M   'P 1'
#
loop_
_entity.id
_entity.type
_entity.pdbx_description
1 polymer ?
#
loop_
_entity_poly.entity_id
_entity_poly.type
_entity_poly.pdbx_seq_one_letter_code
_entity_poly.pdbx_strand_id
1 'polypeptide(L)'
;MDRPIGYAYVNGNMGGNTDAFDGRNAGGKTAGPYRITGDTVKIDWELDMTEEQEKAGFQFEKHTTTLPMPKREKGQDDFCVLFLPDNKPMIRWTYRCHLDMQDVINTYRTRKL
;
A
#
# COMPACT_ATOMS: atom_id res chain seq x y z
N MET A 1 -2.11 -11.70 -2.83
CA MET A 1 -1.31 -10.89 -3.76
C MET A 1 0.09 -11.39 -3.57
N ASP A 2 0.68 -11.94 -4.62
CA ASP A 2 1.86 -12.79 -4.48
C ASP A 2 3.13 -12.11 -5.02
N ARG A 3 2.99 -10.88 -5.54
CA ARG A 3 4.08 -10.05 -6.04
C ARG A 3 4.21 -8.77 -5.20
N PRO A 4 5.43 -8.23 -5.04
CA PRO A 4 5.65 -6.90 -4.49
C PRO A 4 5.01 -5.80 -5.35
N ILE A 5 4.95 -4.59 -4.79
CA ILE A 5 4.68 -3.35 -5.52
C ILE A 5 6.02 -2.73 -5.88
N GLY A 6 6.30 -2.64 -7.18
CA GLY A 6 7.49 -1.97 -7.70
C GLY A 6 7.38 -0.46 -7.55
N TYR A 7 6.19 0.11 -7.81
CA TYR A 7 5.96 1.55 -7.70
C TYR A 7 4.57 1.86 -7.15
N ALA A 8 4.50 2.84 -6.25
CA ALA A 8 3.26 3.36 -5.70
C ALA A 8 3.25 4.89 -5.72
N TYR A 9 2.18 5.47 -6.22
CA TYR A 9 1.98 6.91 -6.31
C TYR A 9 0.71 7.33 -5.61
N VAL A 10 0.77 8.45 -4.89
CA VAL A 10 -0.38 9.03 -4.19
C VAL A 10 -0.51 10.50 -4.60
N ASN A 11 -1.61 10.84 -5.27
CA ASN A 11 -1.82 12.15 -5.90
C ASN A 11 -0.62 12.59 -6.78
N GLY A 12 0.00 11.64 -7.48
CA GLY A 12 1.18 11.87 -8.32
C GLY A 12 2.53 11.87 -7.57
N ASN A 13 2.54 11.81 -6.24
CA ASN A 13 3.76 11.71 -5.46
C ASN A 13 4.22 10.25 -5.38
N MET A 14 5.45 9.97 -5.80
CA MET A 14 6.05 8.65 -5.75
C MET A 14 6.44 8.26 -4.31
N GLY A 15 6.17 7.02 -3.93
CA GLY A 15 6.62 6.42 -2.68
C GLY A 15 7.60 5.28 -2.91
N GLY A 16 7.99 4.63 -1.81
CA GLY A 16 8.87 3.48 -1.86
C GLY A 16 8.17 2.21 -2.35
N ASN A 17 8.99 1.27 -2.81
CA ASN A 17 8.58 -0.10 -3.13
C ASN A 17 8.04 -0.79 -1.88
N THR A 18 7.13 -1.74 -2.06
CA THR A 18 6.57 -2.50 -0.94
C THR A 18 6.58 -4.00 -1.22
N ASP A 19 7.01 -4.79 -0.24
CA ASP A 19 6.89 -6.25 -0.28
C ASP A 19 5.43 -6.69 -0.42
N ALA A 20 5.26 -7.90 -0.96
CA ALA A 20 3.96 -8.56 -0.99
C ALA A 20 3.38 -8.72 0.42
N PHE A 21 2.05 -8.63 0.53
CA PHE A 21 1.36 -8.85 1.79
C PHE A 21 1.49 -10.32 2.24
N ASP A 22 2.06 -10.56 3.43
CA ASP A 22 2.23 -11.91 4.00
C ASP A 22 1.48 -12.12 5.33
N GLY A 23 0.78 -11.09 5.82
CA GLY A 23 0.03 -11.13 7.08
C GLY A 23 0.89 -11.12 8.35
N ARG A 24 2.20 -10.85 8.30
CA ARG A 24 3.09 -10.96 9.47
C ARG A 24 3.48 -9.61 10.08
N ASN A 25 3.93 -8.66 9.28
CA ASN A 25 4.41 -7.34 9.73
C ASN A 25 4.09 -6.21 8.73
N ALA A 26 3.96 -4.98 9.22
CA ALA A 26 3.68 -3.81 8.36
C ALA A 26 4.93 -3.16 7.77
N GLY A 27 6.10 -3.46 8.34
CA GLY A 27 7.40 -3.00 7.83
C GLY A 27 7.63 -3.50 6.42
N GLY A 28 8.09 -2.63 5.53
CA GLY A 28 8.34 -2.97 4.12
C GLY A 28 7.08 -3.19 3.28
N LYS A 29 5.87 -3.21 3.85
CA LYS A 29 4.60 -3.47 3.14
C LYS A 29 3.70 -2.25 3.01
N THR A 30 4.19 -1.11 3.48
CA THR A 30 3.49 0.16 3.46
C THR A 30 4.23 1.13 2.57
N ALA A 31 3.50 1.78 1.66
CA ALA A 31 4.03 2.87 0.87
C ALA A 31 3.77 4.19 1.60
N GLY A 32 4.79 5.05 1.64
CA GLY A 32 4.77 6.33 2.34
C GLY A 32 5.95 6.49 3.31
N PRO A 33 5.91 7.51 4.18
CA PRO A 33 4.83 8.46 4.35
C PRO A 33 4.72 9.46 3.18
N TYR A 34 3.50 9.83 2.83
CA TYR A 34 3.20 10.87 1.85
C TYR A 34 2.72 12.14 2.55
N ARG A 35 3.03 13.30 1.95
CA ARG A 35 2.50 14.61 2.37
C ARG A 35 1.50 15.09 1.32
N ILE A 36 0.22 14.96 1.62
CA ILE A 36 -0.87 15.26 0.68
C ILE A 36 -1.97 16.09 1.34
N THR A 37 -2.80 16.72 0.50
CA THR A 37 -3.99 17.48 0.89
C THR A 37 -5.11 17.20 -0.11
N GLY A 38 -6.32 17.70 0.19
CA GLY A 38 -7.50 17.57 -0.67
C GLY A 38 -8.54 16.60 -0.11
N ASP A 39 -9.67 16.50 -0.81
CA ASP A 39 -10.84 15.74 -0.36
C ASP A 39 -10.84 14.28 -0.84
N THR A 40 -9.99 13.98 -1.83
CA THR A 40 -9.83 12.64 -2.41
C THR A 40 -8.36 12.30 -2.57
N VAL A 41 -8.09 11.00 -2.66
CA VAL A 41 -6.77 10.45 -2.89
C VAL A 41 -6.80 9.53 -4.08
N LYS A 42 -6.05 9.87 -5.12
CA LYS A 42 -5.75 8.99 -6.25
C LYS A 42 -4.52 8.16 -5.92
N ILE A 43 -4.62 6.85 -6.09
CA ILE A 43 -3.55 5.89 -5.85
C ILE A 43 -3.30 5.15 -7.16
N ASP A 44 -2.07 5.20 -7.64
CA ASP A 44 -1.60 4.41 -8.78
C ASP A 44 -0.52 3.45 -8.28
N TRP A 45 -0.56 2.18 -8.66
CA TRP A 45 0.48 1.23 -8.29
C TRP A 45 0.76 0.20 -9.37
N GLU A 46 1.99 -0.29 -9.37
CA GLU A 46 2.54 -1.20 -10.36
C GLU A 46 3.11 -2.41 -9.63
N LEU A 47 2.69 -3.61 -10.03
CA LEU A 47 3.24 -4.84 -9.48
C LEU A 47 4.66 -5.04 -10.01
N ASP A 48 5.56 -5.45 -9.12
CA ASP A 48 6.93 -5.79 -9.50
C ASP A 48 6.92 -7.00 -10.44
N MET A 49 7.86 -7.02 -11.38
CA MET A 49 7.96 -8.06 -12.41
C MET A 49 9.42 -8.40 -12.66
N THR A 50 9.78 -9.66 -12.43
CA THR A 50 11.14 -10.14 -12.74
C THR A 50 11.27 -10.53 -14.20
N GLU A 51 12.50 -10.57 -14.71
CA GLU A 51 12.79 -11.00 -16.09
C GLU A 51 12.33 -12.45 -16.33
N GLU A 52 12.43 -13.34 -15.34
CA GLU A 52 11.92 -14.71 -15.45
C GLU A 52 10.40 -14.75 -15.59
N GLN A 53 9.68 -13.89 -14.86
CA GLN A 53 8.22 -13.78 -14.95
C GLN A 53 7.81 -13.26 -16.33
N GLU A 54 8.50 -12.23 -16.83
CA GLU A 54 8.29 -11.71 -18.18
C GLU A 54 8.50 -12.80 -19.24
N LYS A 55 9.61 -13.56 -19.15
CA LYS A 55 9.88 -14.70 -20.04
C LYS A 55 8.85 -15.82 -19.90
N ALA A 56 8.25 -15.99 -18.73
CA ALA A 56 7.16 -16.92 -18.48
C ALA A 56 5.79 -16.41 -18.98
N GLY A 57 5.74 -15.22 -19.59
CA GLY A 57 4.54 -14.64 -20.21
C GLY A 57 3.68 -13.81 -19.27
N PHE A 58 4.15 -13.49 -18.06
CA PHE A 58 3.45 -12.56 -17.17
C PHE A 58 3.33 -11.20 -17.83
N GLN A 59 2.20 -10.53 -17.61
CA GLN A 59 1.95 -9.20 -18.15
C GLN A 59 2.30 -8.15 -17.10
N PHE A 60 2.74 -6.99 -17.57
CA PHE A 60 2.89 -5.81 -16.74
C PHE A 60 1.52 -5.39 -16.20
N GLU A 61 1.42 -5.16 -14.89
CA GLU A 61 0.17 -4.84 -14.22
C GLU A 61 0.26 -3.51 -13.48
N LYS A 62 -0.56 -2.57 -13.94
CA LYS A 62 -0.76 -1.26 -13.33
C LYS A 62 -2.21 -1.09 -12.95
N HIS A 63 -2.43 -0.54 -11.76
CA HIS A 63 -3.75 -0.31 -11.21
C HIS A 63 -3.89 1.15 -10.79
N THR A 64 -5.13 1.61 -10.77
CA THR A 64 -5.49 2.94 -10.29
C THR A 64 -6.79 2.88 -9.52
N THR A 65 -6.89 3.68 -8.47
CA THR A 65 -8.15 3.89 -7.76
C THR A 65 -8.21 5.29 -7.17
N THR A 66 -9.42 5.77 -6.89
CA THR A 66 -9.64 7.03 -6.19
C THR A 66 -10.54 6.77 -4.99
N LEU A 67 -10.08 7.20 -3.82
CA LEU A 67 -10.76 7.00 -2.54
C LEU A 67 -11.05 8.36 -1.89
N PRO A 68 -12.08 8.46 -1.04
CA PRO A 68 -12.25 9.64 -0.21
C PRO A 68 -11.07 9.80 0.75
N MET A 69 -10.68 11.04 1.03
CA MET A 69 -9.64 11.34 2.00
C MET A 69 -10.09 10.87 3.40
N PRO A 70 -9.34 10.00 4.09
CA PRO A 70 -9.67 9.61 5.45
C PRO A 70 -9.56 10.81 6.39
N LYS A 71 -10.38 10.81 7.44
CA LYS A 71 -10.29 11.82 8.50
C LYS A 71 -8.89 11.78 9.12
N ARG A 72 -8.26 12.94 9.23
CA ARG A 72 -6.97 13.15 9.90
C ARG A 72 -7.18 13.64 11.32
N GLU A 73 -6.59 12.98 12.30
CA GLU A 73 -6.56 13.42 13.69
C GLU A 73 -5.28 14.19 14.02
N LYS A 74 -5.29 14.94 15.13
CA LYS A 74 -4.15 15.77 15.52
C LYS A 74 -2.91 14.91 15.77
N GLY A 75 -1.83 15.23 15.05
CA GLY A 75 -0.54 14.56 15.15
C GLY A 75 -0.35 13.37 14.20
N GLN A 76 -1.39 12.98 13.44
CA GLN A 76 -1.23 12.01 12.37
C GLN A 76 -0.71 12.70 11.10
N ASP A 77 0.61 12.80 10.95
CA ASP A 77 1.23 13.57 9.87
C ASP A 77 1.67 12.70 8.67
N ASP A 78 1.64 11.38 8.83
CA ASP A 78 2.05 10.41 7.83
C ASP A 78 0.84 9.82 7.10
N PHE A 79 0.64 10.16 5.83
CA PHE A 79 -0.31 9.44 4.99
C PHE A 79 0.33 8.17 4.45
N CYS A 80 -0.29 7.01 4.68
CA CYS A 80 0.30 5.73 4.33
C CYS A 80 -0.71 4.86 3.57
N VAL A 81 -0.18 4.04 2.68
CA VAL A 81 -0.93 3.05 1.90
C VAL A 81 -0.43 1.66 2.26
N LEU A 82 -1.35 0.76 2.61
CA LEU A 82 -1.09 -0.67 2.78
C LEU A 82 -1.81 -1.43 1.68
N PHE A 83 -1.09 -2.21 0.88
CA PHE A 83 -1.69 -3.05 -0.16
C PHE A 83 -2.11 -4.40 0.44
N LEU A 84 -3.41 -4.69 0.38
CA LEU A 84 -4.03 -5.88 0.97
C LEU A 84 -3.91 -7.12 0.04
N PRO A 85 -4.15 -8.34 0.56
CA PRO A 85 -4.03 -9.58 -0.21
C PRO A 85 -4.84 -9.64 -1.51
N ASP A 86 -5.96 -8.93 -1.58
CA ASP A 86 -6.83 -8.88 -2.76
C ASP A 86 -6.43 -7.75 -3.74
N ASN A 87 -5.19 -7.27 -3.65
CA ASN A 87 -4.63 -6.20 -4.46
C ASN A 87 -5.46 -4.90 -4.35
N LYS A 88 -5.90 -4.59 -3.13
CA LYS A 88 -6.61 -3.35 -2.81
C LYS A 88 -5.79 -2.48 -1.87
N PRO A 89 -5.68 -1.17 -2.13
CA PRO A 89 -5.06 -0.27 -1.18
C PRO A 89 -6.01 0.02 -0.01
N MET A 90 -5.44 0.03 1.19
CA MET A 90 -6.02 0.61 2.39
C MET A 90 -5.21 1.86 2.75
N ILE A 91 -5.90 2.96 3.04
CA ILE A 91 -5.26 4.26 3.31
C ILE A 91 -5.57 4.77 4.70
N ARG A 92 -4.58 5.42 5.33
CA ARG A 92 -4.73 5.99 6.68
C ARG A 92 -3.78 7.14 6.91
N TRP A 93 -4.21 8.10 7.72
CA TRP A 93 -3.33 9.04 8.42
C TRP A 93 -2.79 8.37 9.69
N THR A 94 -1.48 8.43 9.89
CA THR A 94 -0.77 7.76 10.98
C THR A 94 0.20 8.70 11.67
N TYR A 95 0.59 8.36 12.90
CA TYR A 95 1.80 8.90 13.52
C TYR A 95 3.04 8.29 12.88
N ARG A 96 3.01 6.98 12.55
CA ARG A 96 4.07 6.27 11.80
C ARG A 96 3.49 5.09 11.02
N CYS A 97 3.77 5.01 9.72
CA CYS A 97 3.20 3.97 8.84
C CYS A 97 3.38 2.52 9.36
N HIS A 98 4.60 2.14 9.74
CA HIS A 98 4.93 0.77 10.11
C HIS A 98 4.40 0.33 11.49
N LEU A 99 4.03 1.29 12.35
CA LEU A 99 3.43 0.99 13.66
C LEU A 99 1.91 0.94 13.55
N ASP A 100 1.34 2.00 12.98
CA ASP A 100 -0.10 2.23 13.02
C ASP A 100 -0.86 1.44 11.94
N MET A 101 -0.17 0.72 11.05
CA MET A 101 -0.78 -0.24 10.11
C MET A 101 -0.75 -1.68 10.64
N GLN A 102 -0.08 -1.94 11.76
CA GLN A 102 0.09 -3.28 12.30
C GLN A 102 -1.25 -3.87 12.81
N ASP A 103 -2.18 -3.04 13.27
CA ASP A 103 -3.52 -3.45 13.68
C ASP A 103 -4.30 -4.09 12.52
N VAL A 104 -4.22 -3.52 11.31
CA VAL A 104 -4.84 -4.06 10.10
C VAL A 104 -4.28 -5.45 9.83
N ILE A 105 -2.96 -5.61 9.87
CA ILE A 105 -2.28 -6.89 9.64
C ILE A 105 -2.65 -7.92 10.70
N ASN A 106 -2.76 -7.51 11.97
CA ASN A 106 -3.13 -8.40 13.06
C ASN A 106 -4.52 -9.03 12.83
N THR A 107 -5.45 -8.36 12.14
CA THR A 107 -6.76 -8.95 11.78
C THR A 107 -6.63 -10.14 10.82
N TYR A 108 -5.58 -10.17 9.99
CA TYR A 108 -5.32 -11.29 9.08
C TYR A 108 -4.61 -12.45 9.77
N ARG A 109 -3.88 -12.19 10.86
CA ARG A 109 -3.25 -13.24 11.70
C ARG A 109 -4.28 -14.01 12.52
N THR A 110 -5.34 -13.34 12.95
CA THR A 110 -6.37 -13.94 13.80
C THR A 110 -7.49 -14.61 13.00
N ARG A 111 -7.64 -14.27 11.72
CA ARG A 111 -8.44 -15.04 10.77
C ARG A 111 -7.69 -16.34 10.45
N LYS A 112 -8.02 -17.42 11.16
CA LYS A 112 -7.76 -18.78 10.68
C LYS A 112 -8.46 -18.91 9.33
N LEU A 113 -7.69 -18.92 8.24
CA LEU A 113 -8.13 -19.52 6.98
C LEU A 113 -8.17 -21.05 7.16
#